data_AF-A0A8X6UYH6-F1
#
_entry.id   AF-A0A8X6UYH6-F1
#
_cell.length_a   1.000
_cell.length_b   1.000
_cell.length_c   1.000
_cell.angle_alpha   90.00
_cell.angle_beta   90.00
_cell.angle_gamma   90.00
#
_symmetry.space_group_name_H-M   'P 1'
#
loop_
_entity.id
_entity.type
_entity.pdbx_description
1 polymer ?
#
loop_
_entity_poly.entity_id
_entity_poly.type
_entity_poly.pdbx_seq_one_letter_code
_entity_poly.pdbx_strand_id
1 'polypeptide(L)'
;MGALIRQDTNVTGDRNVSILSDHLRPFMSIVHSDGLGEFQLDNMTPHTSRIATERLQEHSSEFRHFRWPPKSPEMNIIEYIWDAFQRAVQK
;
A
#
# COMPACT_ATOMS: atom_id res chain seq x y z
N MET A 1 0.55 -2.81 13.10
CA MET A 1 0.97 -3.09 11.71
C MET A 1 0.01 -4.09 11.09
N GLY A 2 -0.23 -4.01 9.78
CA GLY A 2 -1.07 -4.96 9.03
C GLY A 2 -0.37 -6.28 8.70
N ALA A 3 -1.03 -7.12 7.91
CA ALA A 3 -0.50 -8.41 7.48
C ALA A 3 0.55 -8.27 6.36
N LEU A 4 1.55 -9.15 6.36
CA LEU A 4 2.45 -9.36 5.21
C LEU A 4 1.79 -10.34 4.23
N ILE A 5 1.63 -9.93 2.98
CA ILE A 5 1.01 -10.74 1.93
C ILE A 5 2.09 -11.18 0.96
N ARG A 6 2.29 -12.50 0.84
CA ARG A 6 3.21 -13.07 -0.14
C ARG A 6 2.67 -12.84 -1.55
N GLN A 7 3.54 -12.36 -2.45
CA GLN A 7 3.25 -12.27 -3.87
C GLN A 7 3.97 -13.39 -4.61
N ASP A 8 3.21 -14.24 -5.31
CA ASP A 8 3.76 -15.36 -6.10
C ASP A 8 4.01 -14.99 -7.57
N THR A 9 3.58 -13.81 -7.99
CA THR A 9 3.75 -13.27 -9.36
C THR A 9 4.08 -11.78 -9.32
N ASN A 10 4.56 -11.24 -10.45
CA ASN A 10 4.80 -9.81 -10.60
C ASN A 10 3.51 -9.01 -10.36
N VAL A 11 3.63 -7.87 -9.68
CA VAL A 11 2.50 -6.98 -9.43
C VAL A 11 2.06 -6.30 -10.72
N THR A 12 0.87 -6.65 -11.21
CA THR A 12 0.17 -5.96 -12.30
C THR A 12 -0.84 -4.95 -11.72
N GLY A 13 -1.41 -4.09 -12.57
CA GLY A 13 -2.48 -3.17 -12.16
C GLY A 13 -3.68 -3.94 -11.56
N ASP A 14 -4.13 -5.01 -12.22
CA ASP A 14 -5.25 -5.83 -11.74
C ASP A 14 -4.94 -6.49 -10.40
N ARG A 15 -3.73 -7.04 -10.24
CA ARG A 15 -3.31 -7.65 -8.97
C ARG A 15 -3.25 -6.60 -7.85
N ASN A 16 -2.81 -5.39 -8.16
CA ASN A 16 -2.80 -4.29 -7.20
C ASN A 16 -4.22 -3.96 -6.72
N VAL A 17 -5.20 -3.89 -7.64
CA VAL A 17 -6.61 -3.64 -7.30
C VAL A 17 -7.19 -4.71 -6.39
N SER A 18 -6.87 -6.00 -6.63
CA SER A 18 -7.25 -7.08 -5.72
C SER A 18 -6.65 -6.88 -4.33
N ILE A 19 -5.37 -6.56 -4.22
CA ILE A 19 -4.70 -6.32 -2.93
C ILE A 19 -5.34 -5.14 -2.17
N LEU A 20 -5.63 -4.04 -2.87
CA LEU A 20 -6.30 -2.87 -2.27
C LEU A 20 -7.69 -3.25 -1.73
N SER A 21 -8.44 -4.06 -2.47
CA SER A 21 -9.82 -4.44 -2.08
C SER A 21 -9.84 -5.47 -0.96
N ASP A 22 -9.03 -6.53 -1.09
CA ASP A 22 -9.08 -7.71 -0.23
C ASP A 22 -8.37 -7.49 1.10
N HIS A 23 -7.38 -6.59 1.14
CA HIS A 23 -6.51 -6.44 2.29
C HIS A 23 -6.43 -5.01 2.84
N LEU A 24 -6.26 -4.00 1.99
CA LEU A 24 -6.13 -2.63 2.47
C LEU A 24 -7.44 -2.13 3.08
N ARG A 25 -8.56 -2.24 2.35
CA ARG A 25 -9.85 -1.71 2.80
C ARG A 25 -10.29 -2.27 4.16
N PRO A 26 -10.30 -3.61 4.39
CA PRO A 26 -10.63 -4.16 5.71
C PRO A 26 -9.65 -3.72 6.81
N PHE A 27 -8.36 -3.58 6.47
CA PHE A 27 -7.37 -3.10 7.44
C PHE A 27 -7.64 -1.64 7.85
N MET A 28 -7.93 -0.77 6.89
CA MET A 28 -8.24 0.64 7.15
C MET A 28 -9.53 0.79 7.96
N SER A 29 -10.57 0.00 7.69
CA SER A 29 -11.81 0.09 8.47
C SER A 29 -11.64 -0.33 9.94
N ILE A 30 -10.72 -1.26 10.23
CA ILE A 30 -10.43 -1.72 11.60
C ILE A 30 -9.52 -0.73 12.33
N VAL A 31 -8.45 -0.25 11.68
CA VAL A 31 -7.42 0.57 12.33
C VAL A 31 -7.76 2.06 12.30
N HIS A 32 -8.44 2.52 11.26
CA HIS A 32 -8.78 3.92 11.00
C HIS A 32 -10.29 4.08 10.77
N SER A 33 -11.09 3.57 11.71
CA SER A 33 -12.56 3.62 11.64
C SER A 33 -13.16 5.04 11.59
N ASP A 34 -12.36 6.06 11.91
CA ASP A 34 -12.71 7.48 11.81
C ASP A 34 -12.57 8.05 10.38
N GLY A 35 -12.04 7.28 9.43
CA GLY A 35 -11.80 7.70 8.06
C GLY A 35 -10.60 8.65 7.90
N LEU A 36 -9.84 8.90 8.97
CA LEU A 36 -8.70 9.84 8.94
C LEU A 36 -7.37 9.15 8.60
N GLY A 37 -7.39 7.83 8.39
CA GLY A 37 -6.22 7.08 8.00
C GLY A 37 -5.63 7.54 6.68
N GLU A 38 -4.30 7.62 6.60
CA GLU A 38 -3.56 7.90 5.37
C GLU A 38 -2.87 6.65 4.85
N PHE A 39 -3.13 6.33 3.59
CA PHE A 39 -2.48 5.24 2.87
C PHE A 39 -1.38 5.77 1.95
N GLN A 40 -0.16 5.32 2.21
CA GLN A 40 1.04 5.62 1.44
C GLN A 40 1.36 4.49 0.46
N LEU A 41 1.61 4.85 -0.81
CA LEU A 41 2.10 3.95 -1.85
C LEU A 41 3.05 4.73 -2.76
N ASP A 42 4.11 4.10 -3.25
CA ASP A 42 5.05 4.75 -4.16
C ASP A 42 4.46 4.94 -5.58
N ASN A 43 5.25 5.57 -6.45
CA ASN A 43 4.85 5.91 -7.82
C ASN A 43 5.26 4.84 -8.86
N MET A 44 5.43 3.56 -8.49
CA MET A 44 5.70 2.52 -9.50
C MET A 44 4.52 2.36 -10.47
N THR A 45 4.81 2.01 -11.73
CA THR A 45 3.84 1.91 -12.83
C THR A 45 2.56 1.13 -12.51
N PRO A 46 2.60 -0.04 -11.82
CA PRO A 46 1.38 -0.76 -11.47
C PRO A 46 0.47 0.03 -10.51
N HIS A 47 1.06 0.79 -9.60
CA HIS A 47 0.37 1.57 -8.57
C HIS A 47 -0.21 2.88 -9.10
N THR A 48 0.44 3.47 -10.11
CA THR A 48 -0.07 4.65 -10.82
C THR A 48 -0.92 4.30 -12.03
N SER A 49 -1.23 3.02 -12.24
CA SER A 49 -2.11 2.60 -13.34
C SER A 49 -3.49 3.25 -13.20
N ARG A 50 -4.19 3.43 -14.32
CA ARG A 50 -5.54 4.03 -14.32
C ARG A 50 -6.48 3.28 -13.38
N ILE A 51 -6.49 1.95 -13.45
CA ILE A 51 -7.40 1.11 -12.66
C ILE A 51 -7.06 1.22 -11.16
N ALA A 52 -5.78 1.23 -10.80
CA ALA A 52 -5.36 1.39 -9.40
C ALA A 52 -5.74 2.78 -8.84
N THR A 53 -5.53 3.84 -9.62
CA THR A 53 -5.85 5.21 -9.22
C THR A 53 -7.36 5.46 -9.13
N GLU A 54 -8.15 4.93 -10.06
CA GLU A 54 -9.62 4.95 -9.99
C GLU A 54 -10.12 4.22 -8.74
N ARG A 55 -9.54 3.06 -8.41
CA ARG A 55 -9.91 2.30 -7.21
C ARG A 55 -9.61 3.08 -5.91
N LEU A 56 -8.46 3.76 -5.84
CA LEU A 56 -8.13 4.61 -4.69
C LEU A 56 -9.06 5.82 -4.57
N GLN A 57 -9.51 6.38 -5.70
CA GLN A 57 -10.46 7.50 -5.70
C GLN A 57 -11.86 7.09 -5.25
N GLU A 58 -12.33 5.91 -5.67
CA GLU A 58 -13.63 5.35 -5.27
C GLU A 58 -13.76 5.26 -3.73
N HIS A 59 -12.67 4.94 -3.05
CA HIS A 59 -12.61 4.79 -1.59
C HIS A 59 -12.05 6.02 -0.85
N SER A 60 -12.00 7.18 -1.50
CA SER A 60 -11.43 8.41 -0.90
C SER A 60 -12.17 8.95 0.33
N SER A 61 -13.40 8.49 0.58
CA SER A 61 -14.14 8.77 1.82
C SER A 61 -13.78 7.84 2.98
N GLU A 62 -13.22 6.67 2.70
CA GLU A 62 -12.86 5.67 3.70
C GLU A 62 -11.45 5.90 4.26
N PHE A 63 -10.55 6.44 3.42
CA PHE A 63 -9.20 6.83 3.81
C PHE A 63 -8.60 7.78 2.79
N ARG A 64 -7.57 8.52 3.21
CA ARG A 64 -6.85 9.47 2.36
C ARG A 64 -5.67 8.76 1.70
N HIS A 65 -5.44 9.04 0.42
CA HIS A 65 -4.22 8.60 -0.25
C HIS A 65 -3.14 9.69 -0.13
N PHE A 66 -1.99 9.33 0.44
CA PHE A 66 -0.82 10.21 0.49
C PHE A 66 -0.15 10.26 -0.89
N ARG A 67 -0.14 11.44 -1.52
CA ARG A 67 0.55 11.64 -2.80
C ARG A 67 2.06 11.65 -2.60
N TRP A 68 2.70 10.56 -3.03
CA TRP A 68 4.15 10.41 -2.92
C TRP A 68 4.90 11.39 -3.84
N PRO A 69 5.84 12.20 -3.31
CA PRO A 69 6.76 12.97 -4.13
C PRO A 69 7.61 12.07 -5.05
N PRO A 70 7.84 12.46 -6.32
CA PRO A 70 8.74 11.72 -7.20
C PRO A 70 10.16 11.66 -6.63
N LYS A 71 10.81 10.49 -6.78
CA LYS A 71 12.23 10.26 -6.42
C LYS A 71 12.57 10.48 -4.94
N SER A 72 11.64 10.16 -4.04
CA SER A 72 11.86 10.22 -2.59
C SER A 72 11.88 8.84 -1.92
N PRO A 73 12.85 7.96 -2.21
CA PRO A 73 12.97 6.67 -1.52
C PRO A 73 13.26 6.83 -0.02
N GLU A 74 13.91 7.92 0.39
CA GLU A 74 14.30 8.21 1.77
C GLU A 74 13.11 8.34 2.74
N MET A 75 11.92 8.66 2.22
CA MET A 75 10.72 8.79 3.02
C MET A 75 10.02 7.44 3.26
N ASN A 76 10.42 6.38 2.57
CA ASN A 76 9.71 5.10 2.61
C ASN A 76 10.06 4.29 3.86
N ILE A 77 9.28 4.47 4.93
CA ILE A 77 9.43 3.75 6.21
C ILE A 77 9.40 2.21 6.02
N ILE A 78 8.76 1.70 4.97
CA ILE A 78 8.68 0.25 4.73
C ILE A 78 10.06 -0.36 4.47
N GLU A 79 11.01 0.40 3.90
CA GLU A 79 12.38 -0.08 3.64
C GLU A 79 13.09 -0.44 4.94
N TYR A 80 12.90 0.38 5.98
CA TYR A 80 13.45 0.09 7.31
C TYR A 80 12.84 -1.16 7.94
N ILE A 81 11.52 -1.36 7.77
CA ILE A 81 10.83 -2.56 8.25
C ILE A 81 11.36 -3.79 7.51
N TRP A 82 11.61 -3.68 6.20
CA TRP A 82 12.11 -4.78 5.39
C TRP A 82 13.55 -5.16 5.71
N ASP A 83 14.41 -4.17 5.95
CA ASP A 83 15.76 -4.37 6.43
C ASP A 83 15.79 -5.05 7.82
N ALA A 84 14.93 -4.62 8.75
CA ALA A 84 14.78 -5.27 10.05
C ALA A 84 14.26 -6.71 9.94
N PHE A 85 13.28 -6.94 9.06
CA PHE A 85 12.74 -8.27 8.80
C PHE A 85 13.79 -9.21 8.19
N GLN A 86 14.54 -8.74 7.19
CA GLN A 86 15.61 -9.50 6.55
C GLN A 86 16.65 -9.94 7.59
N ARG A 87 17.10 -9.05 8.46
CA ARG A 87 18.01 -9.40 9.56
C ARG A 87 17.45 -10.42 10.54
N ALA A 88 16.14 -10.41 10.76
CA ALA A 88 15.48 -11.37 11.64
C ALA A 88 15.37 -12.77 11.01
N VAL A 89 15.15 -12.83 9.69
CA VAL A 89 15.01 -14.08 8.93
C VAL A 89 16.34 -14.71 8.54
N GLN A 90 17.41 -13.92 8.40
CA GLN A 90 18.77 -14.40 8.08
C GLN A 90 19.51 -15.01 9.29
N LYS A 91 18.83 -15.24 10.42
CA LYS A 91 19.36 -15.98 11.57
C LYS A 91 18.99 -17.46 11.47
#